data_AF-A0A529M113-F1
#
_entry.id   AF-A0A529M113-F1
#
_cell.length_a   1.000
_cell.length_b   1.000
_cell.length_c   1.000
_cell.angle_alpha   90.00
_cell.angle_beta   90.00
_cell.angle_gamma   90.00
#
_symmetry.space_group_name_H-M   'P 1'
#
loop_
_entity.id
_entity.type
_entity.pdbx_description
1 polymer ?
#
loop_
_entity_poly.entity_id
_entity_poly.type
_entity_poly.pdbx_seq_one_letter_code
_entity_poly.pdbx_strand_id
1 'polypeptide(L)'
;FDKRLHEGVEKAMKAHASYKAVGEVYGQWTATVAQKEVSGILPSLPQVDAVLTQGGDGYGAAQAFKAANRPLPIIIMGNRQDELALWKQEHDAGGYETFSLGATPSVSQVAFWVAQQILAGKQVPKFVEVPLLQINQPDLDAWLKTVPAGGVVNAEYPQELVAKIIDANVKKEPLPGVPAPK
;
A
#
# COMPACT_ATOMS: atom_id res chain seq x y z
N PHE A 1 1.08 -13.25 3.45
CA PHE A 1 1.31 -11.80 3.29
C PHE A 1 0.23 -11.04 4.05
N ASP A 2 -1.03 -11.20 3.66
CA ASP A 2 -2.24 -10.68 4.34
C ASP A 2 -2.22 -10.74 5.87
N LYS A 3 -2.12 -11.95 6.46
CA LYS A 3 -2.00 -12.15 7.91
C LYS A 3 -0.93 -11.26 8.59
N ARG A 4 0.24 -11.08 7.96
CA ARG A 4 1.34 -10.29 8.52
C ARG A 4 1.04 -8.79 8.51
N LEU A 5 0.32 -8.30 7.48
CA LEU A 5 -0.14 -6.91 7.45
C LEU A 5 -1.18 -6.66 8.55
N HIS A 6 -2.15 -7.57 8.70
CA HIS A 6 -3.15 -7.48 9.75
C HIS A 6 -2.52 -7.52 11.14
N GLU A 7 -1.60 -8.46 11.41
CA GLU A 7 -0.84 -8.52 12.67
C GLU A 7 -0.04 -7.22 12.92
N GLY A 8 0.49 -6.60 11.88
CA GLY A 8 1.16 -5.30 11.95
C GLY A 8 0.22 -4.17 12.39
N VAL A 9 -0.98 -4.11 11.81
CA VAL A 9 -2.04 -3.17 12.20
C VAL A 9 -2.47 -3.40 13.64
N GLU A 10 -2.75 -4.64 14.05
CA GLU A 10 -3.11 -4.94 15.43
C GLU A 10 -2.03 -4.50 16.42
N LYS A 11 -0.76 -4.75 16.09
CA LYS A 11 0.37 -4.36 16.92
C LYS A 11 0.46 -2.84 17.05
N ALA A 12 0.24 -2.10 15.96
CA ALA A 12 0.20 -0.64 15.99
C ALA A 12 -0.96 -0.14 16.87
N MET A 13 -2.18 -0.67 16.69
CA MET A 13 -3.33 -0.32 17.51
C MET A 13 -3.09 -0.59 19.01
N LYS A 14 -2.47 -1.73 19.36
CA LYS A 14 -2.09 -2.06 20.74
C LYS A 14 -1.04 -1.11 21.31
N ALA A 15 -0.12 -0.61 20.49
CA ALA A 15 0.92 0.34 20.89
C ALA A 15 0.38 1.78 21.07
N HIS A 16 -0.80 2.09 20.51
CA HIS A 16 -1.43 3.40 20.54
C HIS A 16 -2.81 3.33 21.19
N ALA A 17 -2.86 3.30 22.53
CA ALA A 17 -4.10 3.12 23.30
C ALA A 17 -5.20 4.17 23.05
N SER A 18 -4.86 5.32 22.45
CA SER A 18 -5.83 6.33 22.03
C SER A 18 -6.62 5.93 20.78
N TYR A 19 -6.12 4.99 19.98
CA TYR A 19 -6.81 4.51 18.78
C TYR A 19 -7.87 3.48 19.13
N LYS A 20 -9.00 3.52 18.42
CA LYS A 20 -10.12 2.59 18.61
C LYS A 20 -10.53 2.02 17.27
N ALA A 21 -10.54 0.69 17.16
CA ALA A 21 -11.18 0.02 16.04
C ALA A 21 -12.70 0.12 16.21
N VAL A 22 -13.37 0.75 15.25
CA VAL A 22 -14.83 0.94 15.28
C VAL A 22 -15.56 0.02 14.31
N GLY A 23 -14.84 -0.59 13.38
CA GLY A 23 -15.37 -1.58 12.44
C GLY A 23 -14.24 -2.30 11.73
N GLU A 24 -14.54 -3.49 11.21
CA GLU A 24 -13.65 -4.30 10.40
C GLU A 24 -14.48 -5.04 9.36
N VAL A 25 -14.00 -5.08 8.12
CA VAL A 25 -14.63 -5.79 7.00
C VAL A 25 -13.57 -6.45 6.14
N TYR A 26 -13.98 -7.45 5.36
CA TYR A 26 -13.09 -8.14 4.42
C TYR A 26 -13.35 -7.68 2.98
N GLY A 27 -12.49 -6.81 2.46
CA GLY A 27 -12.64 -6.18 1.13
C GLY A 27 -12.16 -7.02 -0.06
N GLN A 28 -11.53 -8.17 0.20
CA GLN A 28 -10.96 -9.05 -0.84
C GLN A 28 -9.97 -8.35 -1.80
N TRP A 29 -9.36 -7.25 -1.36
CA TRP A 29 -8.44 -6.44 -2.16
C TRP A 29 -9.10 -5.86 -3.43
N THR A 30 -10.43 -5.71 -3.42
CA THR A 30 -11.22 -5.25 -4.57
C THR A 30 -12.16 -4.12 -4.20
N ALA A 31 -12.16 -3.07 -5.02
CA ALA A 31 -12.95 -1.87 -4.74
C ALA A 31 -14.45 -2.14 -4.60
N THR A 32 -15.02 -3.03 -5.40
CA THR A 32 -16.46 -3.33 -5.38
C THR A 32 -16.88 -4.07 -4.11
N VAL A 33 -16.10 -5.05 -3.66
CA VAL A 33 -16.36 -5.76 -2.39
C VAL A 33 -16.12 -4.82 -1.22
N ALA A 34 -15.00 -4.09 -1.19
CA ALA A 34 -14.72 -3.11 -0.15
C ALA A 34 -15.83 -2.05 -0.04
N GLN A 35 -16.31 -1.49 -1.15
CA GLN A 35 -17.41 -0.52 -1.15
C GLN A 35 -18.68 -1.13 -0.54
N LYS A 36 -19.05 -2.34 -0.97
CA LYS A 36 -20.23 -3.04 -0.46
C LYS A 36 -20.14 -3.27 1.05
N GLU A 37 -19.04 -3.86 1.51
CA GLU A 37 -18.90 -4.24 2.91
C GLU A 37 -18.76 -3.01 3.83
N VAL A 38 -17.99 -1.99 3.43
CA VAL A 38 -17.90 -0.72 4.17
C VAL A 38 -19.26 -0.05 4.22
N SER A 39 -19.98 0.06 3.09
CA SER A 39 -21.32 0.67 3.06
C SER A 39 -22.31 -0.06 3.96
N GLY A 40 -22.17 -1.38 4.10
CA GLY A 40 -23.04 -2.20 4.95
C GLY A 40 -22.93 -1.87 6.43
N ILE A 41 -21.75 -1.49 6.91
CA ILE A 41 -21.54 -1.16 8.34
C ILE A 41 -21.51 0.34 8.63
N LEU A 42 -21.19 1.18 7.63
CA LEU A 42 -20.93 2.61 7.81
C LEU A 42 -22.03 3.40 8.56
N PRO A 43 -23.34 3.13 8.38
CA PRO A 43 -24.40 3.84 9.10
C PRO A 43 -24.41 3.61 10.62
N SER A 44 -23.86 2.49 11.12
CA SER A 44 -23.81 2.19 12.55
C SER A 44 -22.52 2.68 13.22
N LEU A 45 -21.53 3.11 12.42
CA LEU A 45 -20.24 3.54 12.93
C LEU A 45 -20.28 4.98 13.45
N PRO A 46 -19.53 5.30 14.52
CA PRO A 46 -19.26 6.68 14.91
C PRO A 46 -18.44 7.41 13.84
N GLN A 47 -17.96 8.63 14.12
CA GLN A 47 -16.94 9.26 13.29
C GLN A 47 -15.76 8.30 13.06
N VAL A 48 -15.33 8.19 11.80
CA VAL A 48 -14.19 7.37 11.40
C VAL A 48 -13.13 8.36 10.93
N ASP A 49 -11.98 8.37 11.59
CA ASP A 49 -10.89 9.30 11.25
C ASP A 49 -9.93 8.69 10.21
N ALA A 50 -9.81 7.36 10.20
CA ALA A 50 -8.95 6.64 9.28
C ALA A 50 -9.53 5.27 8.88
N VAL A 51 -9.21 4.83 7.67
CA VAL A 51 -9.47 3.47 7.17
C VAL A 51 -8.13 2.87 6.73
N LEU A 52 -7.73 1.79 7.41
CA LEU A 52 -6.53 1.05 7.09
C LEU A 52 -6.91 -0.03 6.06
N THR A 53 -6.48 0.15 4.81
CA THR A 53 -6.90 -0.75 3.72
C THR A 53 -5.74 -1.62 3.23
N GLN A 54 -6.05 -2.60 2.38
CA GLN A 54 -5.07 -3.44 1.72
C GLN A 54 -5.43 -3.64 0.25
N GLY A 55 -4.42 -3.70 -0.62
CA GLY A 55 -4.66 -3.97 -2.03
C GLY A 55 -5.58 -2.92 -2.67
N GLY A 56 -6.64 -3.35 -3.36
CA GLY A 56 -7.57 -2.44 -4.03
C GLY A 56 -8.78 -2.00 -3.21
N ASP A 57 -8.71 -2.08 -1.88
CA ASP A 57 -9.83 -1.76 -1.00
C ASP A 57 -10.06 -0.24 -0.82
N GLY A 58 -9.00 0.57 -1.02
CA GLY A 58 -8.98 2.01 -0.72
C GLY A 58 -9.99 2.80 -1.52
N TYR A 59 -10.08 2.55 -2.83
CA TYR A 59 -11.02 3.25 -3.70
C TYR A 59 -12.47 2.92 -3.29
N GLY A 60 -12.75 1.65 -3.03
CA GLY A 60 -14.07 1.18 -2.59
C GLY A 60 -14.51 1.81 -1.28
N ALA A 61 -13.61 1.84 -0.29
CA ALA A 61 -13.86 2.52 0.98
C ALA A 61 -14.19 4.00 0.75
N ALA A 62 -13.41 4.72 -0.05
CA ALA A 62 -13.66 6.13 -0.34
C ALA A 62 -15.03 6.36 -1.00
N GLN A 63 -15.43 5.51 -1.96
CA GLN A 63 -16.74 5.60 -2.58
C GLN A 63 -17.88 5.36 -1.59
N ALA A 64 -17.71 4.46 -0.61
CA ALA A 64 -18.71 4.24 0.44
C ALA A 64 -18.91 5.50 1.31
N PHE A 65 -17.83 6.17 1.70
CA PHE A 65 -17.91 7.43 2.47
C PHE A 65 -18.58 8.55 1.68
N LYS A 66 -18.19 8.73 0.41
CA LYS A 66 -18.80 9.72 -0.49
C LYS A 66 -20.30 9.46 -0.68
N ALA A 67 -20.69 8.21 -0.94
CA ALA A 67 -22.10 7.84 -1.13
C ALA A 67 -22.95 8.07 0.13
N ALA A 68 -22.35 7.93 1.32
CA ALA A 68 -23.01 8.20 2.59
C ALA A 68 -23.01 9.70 2.97
N ASN A 69 -22.49 10.59 2.11
CA ASN A 69 -22.29 12.02 2.41
C ASN A 69 -21.50 12.25 3.72
N ARG A 70 -20.54 11.37 4.01
CA ARG A 70 -19.63 11.50 5.16
C ARG A 70 -18.31 12.14 4.71
N PRO A 71 -17.64 12.92 5.58
CA PRO A 71 -16.28 13.39 5.30
C PRO A 71 -15.36 12.22 4.94
N LEU A 72 -14.47 12.43 3.96
CA LEU A 72 -13.49 11.43 3.58
C LEU A 72 -12.45 11.29 4.70
N PRO A 73 -12.31 10.11 5.33
CA PRO A 73 -11.28 9.89 6.35
C PRO A 73 -9.89 9.77 5.69
N ILE A 74 -8.84 9.67 6.50
CA ILE A 74 -7.53 9.25 6.00
C ILE A 74 -7.65 7.80 5.54
N ILE A 75 -7.51 7.54 4.24
CA ILE A 75 -7.51 6.19 3.69
C ILE A 75 -6.10 5.87 3.22
N ILE A 76 -5.46 4.89 3.86
CA ILE A 76 -4.18 4.35 3.36
C ILE A 76 -4.51 3.53 2.12
N MET A 77 -3.98 3.96 0.96
CA MET A 77 -4.24 3.33 -0.34
C MET A 77 -3.26 2.16 -0.59
N GLY A 78 -3.56 1.30 -1.57
CA GLY A 78 -2.79 0.10 -1.92
C GLY A 78 -2.23 0.08 -3.33
N ASN A 79 -1.80 1.24 -3.83
CA ASN A 79 -1.07 1.43 -5.09
C ASN A 79 -1.87 1.09 -6.36
N ARG A 80 -3.20 1.14 -6.31
CA ARG A 80 -4.05 1.03 -7.51
C ARG A 80 -4.18 2.36 -8.23
N GLN A 81 -4.29 2.32 -9.55
CA GLN A 81 -4.38 3.54 -10.35
C GLN A 81 -5.61 4.39 -10.00
N ASP A 82 -6.77 3.76 -9.78
CA ASP A 82 -8.02 4.43 -9.40
C ASP A 82 -7.92 5.10 -8.03
N GLU A 83 -7.24 4.47 -7.08
CA GLU A 83 -6.91 5.05 -5.77
C GLU A 83 -6.01 6.27 -5.86
N LEU A 84 -4.93 6.17 -6.64
CA LEU A 84 -4.00 7.30 -6.82
C LEU A 84 -4.63 8.46 -7.59
N ALA A 85 -5.47 8.17 -8.60
CA ALA A 85 -6.20 9.19 -9.33
C ALA A 85 -7.25 9.88 -8.45
N LEU A 86 -7.97 9.11 -7.63
CA LEU A 86 -8.89 9.67 -6.64
C LEU A 86 -8.15 10.55 -5.64
N TRP A 87 -7.03 10.08 -5.10
CA TRP A 87 -6.21 10.87 -4.18
C TRP A 87 -5.78 12.19 -4.82
N LYS A 88 -5.28 12.16 -6.05
CA LYS A 88 -4.93 13.39 -6.80
C LYS A 88 -6.13 14.33 -6.92
N GLN A 89 -7.29 13.82 -7.33
CA GLN A 89 -8.50 14.63 -7.48
C GLN A 89 -8.91 15.30 -6.17
N GLU A 90 -8.91 14.58 -5.05
CA GLU A 90 -9.28 15.14 -3.75
C GLU A 90 -8.23 16.12 -3.22
N HIS A 91 -6.95 15.86 -3.51
CA HIS A 91 -5.87 16.79 -3.19
C HIS A 91 -6.02 18.11 -3.96
N ASP A 92 -6.20 18.03 -5.28
CA ASP A 92 -6.35 19.20 -6.14
C ASP A 92 -7.63 20.01 -5.80
N ALA A 93 -8.70 19.34 -5.34
CA ALA A 93 -9.97 19.98 -5.00
C ALA A 93 -10.00 20.62 -3.60
N GLY A 94 -9.31 20.04 -2.63
CA GLY A 94 -9.48 20.41 -1.22
C GLY A 94 -8.27 20.21 -0.32
N GLY A 95 -7.10 19.90 -0.88
CA GLY A 95 -5.88 19.65 -0.12
C GLY A 95 -5.89 18.35 0.68
N TYR A 96 -6.69 17.35 0.27
CA TYR A 96 -6.66 16.03 0.90
C TYR A 96 -5.26 15.41 0.83
N GLU A 97 -4.78 14.90 1.97
CA GLU A 97 -3.49 14.24 2.08
C GLU A 97 -3.66 12.83 2.65
N THR A 98 -2.89 11.89 2.09
CA THR A 98 -2.75 10.52 2.59
C THR A 98 -1.42 9.96 2.06
N PHE A 99 -1.25 8.64 2.14
CA PHE A 99 -0.20 7.92 1.44
C PHE A 99 -0.72 6.58 0.93
N SER A 100 0.07 5.95 0.05
CA SER A 100 -0.23 4.64 -0.50
C SER A 100 0.90 3.66 -0.19
N LEU A 101 0.56 2.41 0.10
CA LEU A 101 1.49 1.36 0.49
C LEU A 101 1.02 0.00 -0.06
N GLY A 102 1.89 -0.70 -0.77
CA GLY A 102 1.51 -2.00 -1.32
C GLY A 102 2.68 -2.85 -1.81
N ALA A 103 2.48 -4.16 -1.85
CA ALA A 103 3.37 -5.06 -2.56
C ALA A 103 3.20 -4.87 -4.07
N THR A 104 4.30 -4.89 -4.82
CA THR A 104 4.27 -4.67 -6.26
C THR A 104 4.36 -6.00 -7.03
N PRO A 105 3.72 -6.13 -8.20
CA PRO A 105 3.87 -7.30 -9.07
C PRO A 105 5.32 -7.59 -9.48
N SER A 106 6.14 -6.54 -9.56
CA SER A 106 7.58 -6.60 -9.88
C SER A 106 8.45 -7.27 -8.84
N VAL A 107 7.90 -7.78 -7.72
CA VAL A 107 8.62 -8.72 -6.83
C VAL A 107 9.17 -9.93 -7.59
N SER A 108 8.58 -10.29 -8.73
CA SER A 108 9.12 -11.28 -9.68
C SER A 108 10.51 -10.91 -10.22
N GLN A 109 10.81 -9.64 -10.47
CA GLN A 109 12.15 -9.18 -10.85
C GLN A 109 13.15 -9.36 -9.70
N VAL A 110 12.71 -9.12 -8.46
CA VAL A 110 13.54 -9.38 -7.28
C VAL A 110 13.91 -10.85 -7.21
N ALA A 111 12.95 -11.76 -7.42
CA ALA A 111 13.21 -13.20 -7.45
C ALA A 111 14.21 -13.59 -8.55
N PHE A 112 14.07 -13.01 -9.74
CA PHE A 112 15.01 -13.23 -10.85
C PHE A 112 16.44 -12.82 -10.47
N TRP A 113 16.62 -11.61 -9.94
CA TRP A 113 17.95 -11.12 -9.55
C TRP A 113 18.52 -11.86 -8.35
N VAL A 114 17.69 -12.27 -7.39
CA VAL A 114 18.11 -13.15 -6.28
C VAL A 114 18.67 -14.47 -6.82
N ALA A 115 17.96 -15.13 -7.75
CA ALA A 115 18.43 -16.37 -8.36
C ALA A 115 19.77 -16.18 -9.10
N GLN A 116 19.88 -15.09 -9.87
CA GLN A 116 21.12 -14.74 -10.55
C GLN A 116 22.28 -14.51 -9.57
N GLN A 117 22.06 -13.79 -8.46
CA GLN A 117 23.09 -13.52 -7.44
C GLN A 117 23.56 -14.81 -6.75
N ILE A 118 22.65 -15.75 -6.48
CA ILE A 118 22.99 -17.08 -5.95
C ILE A 118 23.89 -17.83 -6.95
N LEU A 119 23.53 -17.83 -8.24
CA LEU A 119 24.34 -18.46 -9.30
C LEU A 119 25.72 -17.80 -9.46
N ALA A 120 25.81 -16.49 -9.17
CA ALA A 120 27.07 -15.74 -9.14
C ALA A 120 27.89 -15.96 -7.85
N GLY A 121 27.45 -16.84 -6.94
CA GLY A 121 28.16 -17.18 -5.71
C GLY A 121 27.93 -16.23 -4.54
N LYS A 122 27.01 -15.27 -4.65
CA LYS A 122 26.64 -14.40 -3.52
C LYS A 122 25.90 -15.21 -2.46
N GLN A 123 26.26 -15.00 -1.20
CA GLN A 123 25.49 -15.55 -0.09
C GLN A 123 24.18 -14.79 0.06
N VAL A 124 23.06 -15.51 -0.05
CA VAL A 124 21.71 -14.97 0.10
C VAL A 124 21.01 -15.69 1.24
N PRO A 125 20.34 -14.98 2.17
CA PRO A 125 19.58 -15.64 3.23
C PRO A 125 18.41 -16.44 2.67
N LYS A 126 17.98 -17.48 3.40
CA LYS A 126 16.83 -18.31 3.01
C LYS A 126 15.52 -17.52 2.91
N PHE A 127 15.44 -16.39 3.62
CA PHE A 127 14.34 -15.45 3.58
C PHE A 127 14.90 -14.07 3.25
N VAL A 128 14.40 -13.48 2.17
CA VAL A 128 14.71 -12.10 1.75
C VAL A 128 13.42 -11.30 1.88
N GLU A 129 13.38 -10.37 2.83
CA GLU A 129 12.31 -9.39 2.94
C GLU A 129 12.47 -8.34 1.84
N VAL A 130 11.36 -8.01 1.18
CA VAL A 130 11.29 -7.02 0.11
C VAL A 130 10.50 -5.84 0.65
N PRO A 131 10.97 -4.59 0.47
CA PRO A 131 10.23 -3.41 0.92
C PRO A 131 8.89 -3.31 0.19
N LEU A 132 7.88 -2.82 0.89
CA LEU A 132 6.64 -2.38 0.24
C LEU A 132 6.92 -1.09 -0.53
N LEU A 133 6.26 -0.90 -1.67
CA LEU A 133 6.29 0.38 -2.36
C LEU A 133 5.40 1.36 -1.59
N GLN A 134 6.02 2.43 -1.09
CA GLN A 134 5.33 3.55 -0.47
C GLN A 134 5.32 4.74 -1.44
N ILE A 135 4.16 5.36 -1.60
CA ILE A 135 3.97 6.57 -2.40
C ILE A 135 3.45 7.66 -1.47
N ASN A 136 4.19 8.75 -1.37
CA ASN A 136 3.83 9.91 -0.54
C ASN A 136 3.39 11.08 -1.44
N GLN A 137 2.76 12.10 -0.84
CA GLN A 137 2.21 13.26 -1.55
C GLN A 137 3.17 13.88 -2.59
N PRO A 138 4.47 14.10 -2.31
CA PRO A 138 5.38 14.70 -3.29
C PRO A 138 5.65 13.82 -4.53
N ASP A 139 5.48 12.50 -4.41
CA ASP A 139 5.81 11.53 -5.46
C ASP A 139 4.57 11.07 -6.25
N LEU A 140 3.37 11.48 -5.83
CA LEU A 140 2.10 11.01 -6.39
C LEU A 140 2.03 11.21 -7.91
N ASP A 141 2.31 12.42 -8.39
CA ASP A 141 2.23 12.75 -9.82
C ASP A 141 3.24 11.97 -10.65
N ALA A 142 4.44 11.69 -10.11
CA ALA A 142 5.45 10.90 -10.80
C ALA A 142 4.98 9.45 -10.99
N TRP A 143 4.44 8.83 -9.93
CA TRP A 143 3.91 7.47 -10.01
C TRP A 143 2.66 7.36 -10.87
N LEU A 144 1.75 8.33 -10.78
CA LEU A 144 0.49 8.31 -11.54
C LEU A 144 0.73 8.29 -13.05
N LYS A 145 1.80 8.96 -13.54
CA LYS A 145 2.21 8.94 -14.95
C LYS A 145 2.66 7.57 -15.45
N THR A 146 3.12 6.70 -14.55
CA THR A 146 3.67 5.38 -14.92
C THR A 146 2.64 4.26 -14.91
N VAL A 147 1.49 4.48 -14.28
CA VAL A 147 0.48 3.43 -14.09
C VAL A 147 -0.66 3.60 -15.09
N PRO A 148 -0.96 2.58 -15.93
CA PRO A 148 -2.08 2.66 -16.86
C PRO A 148 -3.42 2.61 -16.12
N ALA A 149 -4.47 3.13 -16.76
CA ALA A 149 -5.82 3.11 -16.19
C ALA A 149 -6.25 1.70 -15.77
N GLY A 150 -6.76 1.54 -14.55
CA GLY A 150 -7.13 0.25 -13.96
C GLY A 150 -5.94 -0.66 -13.56
N GLY A 151 -4.71 -0.15 -13.69
CA GLY A 151 -3.49 -0.87 -13.35
C GLY A 151 -3.12 -0.82 -11.86
N VAL A 152 -2.01 -1.49 -11.55
CA VAL A 152 -1.31 -1.41 -10.26
C VAL A 152 0.04 -0.80 -10.52
N VAL A 153 0.51 0.08 -9.63
CA VAL A 153 1.86 0.61 -9.75
C VAL A 153 2.87 -0.54 -9.75
N ASN A 154 3.71 -0.55 -10.79
CA ASN A 154 4.70 -1.58 -11.00
C ASN A 154 6.10 -0.96 -11.00
N ALA A 155 6.67 -0.82 -9.82
CA ALA A 155 8.03 -0.32 -9.62
C ALA A 155 9.09 -1.19 -10.30
N GLU A 156 10.19 -0.61 -10.74
CA GLU A 156 11.35 -1.36 -11.23
C GLU A 156 12.27 -1.80 -10.09
N TYR A 157 12.79 -3.04 -10.19
CA TYR A 157 13.81 -3.56 -9.28
C TYR A 157 15.07 -3.92 -10.08
N PRO A 158 15.91 -2.93 -10.42
CA PRO A 158 17.17 -3.19 -11.10
C PRO A 158 18.08 -4.07 -10.24
N GLN A 159 19.00 -4.79 -10.87
CA GLN A 159 19.93 -5.71 -10.19
C GLN A 159 20.67 -5.05 -9.02
N GLU A 160 21.10 -3.78 -9.18
CA GLU A 160 21.79 -3.03 -8.13
C GLU A 160 20.91 -2.81 -6.89
N LEU A 161 19.64 -2.44 -7.08
CA LEU A 161 18.70 -2.28 -5.97
C LEU A 161 18.47 -3.62 -5.27
N VAL A 162 18.30 -4.70 -6.02
CA VAL A 162 18.12 -6.04 -5.43
C VAL A 162 19.36 -6.49 -4.67
N ALA A 163 20.56 -6.21 -5.17
CA ALA A 163 21.80 -6.49 -4.46
C ALA A 163 21.85 -5.76 -3.10
N LYS A 164 21.43 -4.48 -3.06
CA LYS A 164 21.32 -3.69 -1.82
C LYS A 164 20.24 -4.25 -0.87
N ILE A 165 19.09 -4.70 -1.39
CA ILE A 165 18.05 -5.37 -0.59
C ILE A 165 18.60 -6.65 0.05
N ILE A 166 19.33 -7.48 -0.71
CA ILE A 166 19.97 -8.69 -0.18
C ILE A 166 20.96 -8.33 0.93
N ASP A 167 21.82 -7.33 0.70
CA ASP A 167 22.83 -6.91 1.68
C ASP A 167 22.19 -6.37 2.96
N ALA A 168 21.12 -5.59 2.86
CA ALA A 168 20.36 -5.10 4.00
C ALA A 168 19.73 -6.26 4.81
N ASN A 169 19.20 -7.28 4.14
CA ASN A 169 18.68 -8.49 4.80
C ASN A 169 19.77 -9.26 5.55
N VAL A 170 20.96 -9.42 4.95
CA VAL A 170 22.10 -10.09 5.60
C VAL A 170 22.53 -9.33 6.85
N LYS A 171 22.60 -8.00 6.76
CA LYS A 171 23.04 -7.12 7.85
C LYS A 171 21.96 -6.79 8.88
N LYS A 172 20.69 -7.11 8.58
CA LYS A 172 19.51 -6.71 9.36
C LYS A 172 19.38 -5.19 9.48
N GLU A 173 19.69 -4.49 8.39
CA GLU A 173 19.57 -3.05 8.25
C GLU A 173 18.22 -2.67 7.60
N PRO A 174 17.78 -1.40 7.71
CA PRO A 174 16.60 -0.93 6.99
C PRO A 174 16.70 -1.22 5.49
N LEU A 175 15.61 -1.74 4.92
CA LEU A 175 15.56 -2.05 3.49
C LEU A 175 15.57 -0.75 2.67
N PRO A 176 16.33 -0.69 1.56
CA PRO A 176 16.30 0.48 0.69
C PRO A 176 14.92 0.63 0.07
N GLY A 177 14.36 1.84 0.11
CA GLY A 177 13.10 2.14 -0.56
C GLY A 177 13.23 2.06 -2.08
N VAL A 178 12.10 1.87 -2.76
CA VAL A 178 12.03 2.02 -4.21
C VAL A 178 11.95 3.51 -4.54
N PRO A 179 12.89 4.09 -5.30
CA PRO A 179 12.84 5.50 -5.66
C PRO A 179 11.64 5.79 -6.57
N ALA A 180 11.07 7.00 -6.46
CA ALA A 180 10.08 7.47 -7.40
C ALA A 180 10.64 7.54 -8.83
N PRO A 181 9.81 7.34 -9.86
CA PRO A 181 10.18 7.59 -11.25
C PRO A 181 10.65 9.04 -11.43
N LYS A 182 11.66 9.23 -12.28
CA LYS A 182 12.15 10.56 -12.66
C LYS A 182 11.38 11.12 -13.84
#